data_AF-A0A2K3JPF7-F1
#
_entry.id   AF-A0A2K3JPF7-F1
#
_cell.length_a   1.000
_cell.length_b   1.000
_cell.length_c   1.000
_cell.angle_alpha   90.00
_cell.angle_beta   90.00
_cell.angle_gamma   90.00
#
_symmetry.space_group_name_H-M   'P 1'
#
loop_
_entity.id
_entity.type
_entity.pdbx_description
1 polymer ?
#
loop_
_entity_poly.entity_id
_entity_poly.type
_entity_poly.pdbx_seq_one_letter_code
_entity_poly.pdbx_strand_id
1 'polypeptide(L)'
;MFMNTVRFAEKPLNLTYIHSRGDNRTILDGTFVWDPSNKVSANHVVGSGNCKLKYSYVHKGLTTIEPSYDVAKNSWDFAVSRRVNDDNSLKATYQSSSNLLGFEWLRNSKTSGCFK
;
A
#
# COMPACT_ATOMS: atom_id res chain seq x y z
N MET A 1 -9.74 13.13 -13.27
CA MET A 1 -8.55 12.72 -12.50
C MET A 1 -7.37 13.51 -13.05
N PHE A 2 -6.50 13.99 -12.17
CA PHE A 2 -5.28 14.70 -12.54
C PHE A 2 -4.09 14.05 -11.83
N MET A 3 -2.98 13.88 -12.53
CA MET A 3 -1.77 13.25 -12.01
C MET A 3 -0.58 14.15 -12.32
N ASN A 4 0.31 14.30 -11.35
CA ASN A 4 1.53 15.08 -11.50
C ASN A 4 2.68 14.41 -10.74
N THR A 5 3.88 14.52 -11.26
CA THR A 5 5.10 14.08 -10.59
C THR A 5 6.02 15.28 -10.42
N VAL A 6 6.27 15.66 -9.18
CA VAL A 6 7.24 16.70 -8.84
C VAL A 6 8.50 16.04 -8.31
N ARG A 7 9.65 16.71 -8.42
CA ARG A 7 10.90 16.24 -7.82
C ARG A 7 11.13 16.95 -6.49
N PHE A 8 11.33 16.19 -5.44
CA PHE A 8 11.75 16.69 -4.13
C PHE A 8 13.06 16.01 -3.76
N ALA A 9 14.12 16.79 -3.51
CA ALA A 9 15.47 16.28 -3.32
C ALA A 9 15.90 15.28 -4.42
N GLU A 10 15.61 15.61 -5.69
CA GLU A 10 15.84 14.77 -6.88
C GLU A 10 15.04 13.46 -6.94
N LYS A 11 14.23 13.17 -5.92
CA LYS A 11 13.39 11.98 -5.84
C LYS A 11 11.97 12.27 -6.31
N PRO A 12 11.30 11.33 -6.99
CA PRO A 12 9.96 11.55 -7.50
C PRO A 12 8.93 11.52 -6.36
N LEU A 13 8.14 12.58 -6.29
CA LEU A 13 6.91 12.68 -5.52
C LEU A 13 5.74 12.66 -6.50
N ASN A 14 5.01 11.55 -6.51
CA ASN A 14 3.85 11.37 -7.36
C ASN A 14 2.61 11.82 -6.61
N LEU A 15 1.80 12.67 -7.26
CA LEU A 15 0.59 13.24 -6.71
C LEU A 15 -0.57 12.95 -7.66
N THR A 16 -1.69 12.52 -7.09
CA THR A 16 -2.89 12.23 -7.85
C THR A 16 -4.08 12.90 -7.17
N TYR A 17 -4.82 13.67 -7.95
CA TYR A 17 -6.07 14.31 -7.57
C TYR A 17 -7.23 13.62 -8.26
N ILE A 18 -8.20 13.15 -7.48
CA ILE A 18 -9.40 12.46 -7.97
C ILE A 18 -10.62 13.20 -7.43
N HIS A 19 -11.46 13.73 -8.31
CA HIS A 19 -12.75 14.28 -7.95
C HIS A 19 -13.85 13.47 -8.63
N SER A 20 -14.70 12.83 -7.83
CA SER A 20 -15.90 12.12 -8.27
C SER A 20 -17.10 13.04 -8.11
N ARG A 21 -17.71 13.44 -9.24
CA ARG A 21 -18.89 14.31 -9.22
C ARG A 21 -20.13 13.59 -8.65
N GLY A 22 -20.26 12.28 -8.88
CA GLY A 22 -21.40 11.50 -8.38
C GLY A 22 -21.49 11.46 -6.86
N ASP A 23 -20.35 11.24 -6.21
CA ASP A 23 -20.27 11.16 -4.74
C ASP A 23 -19.85 12.49 -4.08
N ASN A 24 -19.70 13.55 -4.89
CA ASN A 24 -19.08 14.82 -4.51
C ASN A 24 -17.80 14.65 -3.65
N ARG A 25 -16.99 13.65 -4.00
CA ARG A 25 -15.85 13.20 -3.20
C ARG A 25 -14.55 13.59 -3.87
N THR A 26 -13.66 14.20 -3.09
CA THR A 26 -12.31 14.57 -3.54
C THR A 26 -11.28 13.76 -2.77
N ILE A 27 -10.35 13.12 -3.49
CA ILE A 27 -9.28 12.29 -2.95
C ILE A 27 -7.94 12.85 -3.43
N LEU A 28 -7.01 12.97 -2.50
CA LEU A 28 -5.61 13.30 -2.73
C LEU A 28 -4.76 12.09 -2.39
N ASP A 29 -3.99 11.63 -3.36
CA ASP A 29 -3.01 10.57 -3.20
C ASP A 29 -1.61 11.13 -3.42
N GLY A 30 -0.69 10.77 -2.53
CA GLY A 30 0.72 11.11 -2.62
C GLY A 30 1.58 9.88 -2.44
N THR A 31 2.64 9.74 -3.23
CA THR A 31 3.66 8.70 -3.03
C THR A 31 5.04 9.27 -3.30
N PHE A 32 5.85 9.29 -2.25
CA PHE A 32 7.26 9.65 -2.30
C PHE A 32 8.11 8.38 -2.38
N VAL A 33 8.96 8.30 -3.41
CA VAL A 33 9.87 7.17 -3.60
C VAL A 33 11.29 7.67 -3.34
N TRP A 34 11.81 7.39 -2.15
CA TRP A 34 13.18 7.77 -1.79
C TRP A 34 14.18 6.94 -2.61
N ASP A 35 13.97 5.63 -2.65
CA ASP A 35 14.77 4.68 -3.42
C ASP A 35 13.89 3.47 -3.82
N PRO A 36 14.39 2.54 -4.64
CA PRO A 36 13.59 1.40 -5.08
C PRO A 36 13.02 0.54 -3.96
N SER A 37 13.68 0.52 -2.79
CA SER A 37 13.30 -0.24 -1.61
C SER A 37 12.43 0.53 -0.64
N ASN A 38 12.46 1.87 -0.61
CA ASN A 38 11.81 2.69 0.41
C ASN A 38 10.79 3.65 -0.22
N LYS A 39 9.52 3.51 0.18
CA LYS A 39 8.40 4.34 -0.29
C LYS A 39 7.51 4.77 0.86
N VAL A 40 7.05 6.02 0.80
CA VAL A 40 6.01 6.56 1.69
C VAL A 40 4.83 6.96 0.83
N SER A 41 3.63 6.53 1.21
CA SER A 41 2.39 6.88 0.52
C SER A 41 1.38 7.44 1.51
N ALA A 42 0.62 8.44 1.10
CA ALA A 42 -0.48 9.00 1.86
C ALA A 42 -1.71 9.13 0.96
N ASN A 43 -2.88 8.77 1.49
CA ASN A 43 -4.18 9.00 0.88
C ASN A 43 -5.01 9.87 1.82
N HIS A 44 -5.69 10.88 1.29
CA HIS A 44 -6.59 11.72 2.07
C HIS A 44 -7.87 12.02 1.29
N VAL A 45 -9.01 11.91 1.94
CA VAL A 45 -10.30 12.37 1.39
C VAL A 45 -10.58 13.76 1.94
N VAL A 46 -10.55 14.75 1.07
CA VAL A 46 -10.68 16.18 1.42
C VAL A 46 -12.04 16.44 2.06
N GLY A 47 -12.05 17.23 3.13
CA GLY A 47 -13.27 17.54 3.88
C GLY A 47 -13.74 16.42 4.81
N SER A 48 -12.93 15.37 4.99
CA SER A 48 -13.18 14.29 5.95
C SER A 48 -11.98 14.07 6.86
N GLY A 49 -12.16 13.29 7.93
CA GLY A 49 -11.05 12.80 8.76
C GLY A 49 -10.26 11.63 8.13
N ASN A 50 -10.66 11.15 6.96
CA ASN A 50 -10.07 9.96 6.34
C ASN A 50 -8.71 10.32 5.75
N CYS A 51 -7.66 9.91 6.46
CA CYS A 51 -6.28 9.97 6.01
C CYS A 51 -5.62 8.63 6.33
N LYS A 52 -4.91 8.05 5.36
CA LYS A 52 -4.16 6.81 5.53
C LYS A 52 -2.72 7.03 5.12
N LEU A 53 -1.81 6.79 6.04
CA LEU A 53 -0.36 6.81 5.80
C LEU A 53 0.13 5.37 5.68
N LYS A 54 1.00 5.10 4.71
CA LYS A 54 1.62 3.80 4.49
C LYS A 54 3.11 3.99 4.23
N TYR A 55 3.91 3.17 4.88
CA TYR A 55 5.32 2.99 4.53
C TYR A 55 5.50 1.63 3.87
N SER A 56 6.41 1.51 2.92
CA SER A 56 6.74 0.26 2.25
C SER A 56 8.26 0.14 2.16
N TYR A 57 8.78 -0.94 2.72
CA TYR A 57 10.21 -1.27 2.70
C TYR A 57 10.44 -2.64 2.09
N VAL A 58 11.29 -2.72 1.07
CA VAL A 58 11.72 -3.97 0.44
C VAL A 58 13.15 -4.32 0.90
N HIS A 59 13.24 -5.31 1.77
CA HIS A 59 14.51 -5.87 2.23
C HIS A 59 15.06 -6.91 1.24
N LYS A 60 16.25 -6.65 0.70
CA LYS A 60 16.99 -7.54 -0.23
C LYS A 60 16.19 -7.98 -1.46
N GLY A 61 15.20 -7.20 -1.89
CA GLY A 61 14.34 -7.54 -3.03
C GLY A 61 13.35 -8.71 -2.79
N LEU A 62 13.33 -9.30 -1.60
CA LEU A 62 12.59 -10.53 -1.30
C LEU A 62 11.45 -10.31 -0.31
N THR A 63 11.71 -9.54 0.75
CA THR A 63 10.75 -9.31 1.83
C THR A 63 10.23 -7.89 1.76
N THR A 64 8.92 -7.71 1.70
CA THR A 64 8.27 -6.39 1.78
C THR A 64 7.61 -6.24 3.14
N ILE A 65 7.85 -5.12 3.81
CA ILE A 65 7.25 -4.77 5.10
C ILE A 65 6.47 -3.48 4.90
N GLU A 66 5.19 -3.50 5.27
CA GLU A 66 4.26 -2.43 4.96
C GLU A 66 3.37 -2.08 6.17
N PRO A 67 3.85 -1.26 7.12
CA PRO A 67 2.99 -0.68 8.13
C PRO A 67 2.15 0.44 7.52
N SER A 68 0.92 0.56 8.01
CA SER A 68 0.00 1.62 7.62
C SER A 68 -0.83 2.06 8.81
N TYR A 69 -1.10 3.35 8.89
CA TYR A 69 -1.95 3.94 9.90
C TYR A 69 -3.14 4.62 9.24
N ASP A 70 -4.34 4.29 9.72
CA ASP A 70 -5.60 4.92 9.33
C ASP A 70 -6.00 5.90 10.44
N VAL A 71 -5.94 7.20 10.12
CA VAL A 71 -6.20 8.29 11.06
C VAL A 71 -7.66 8.32 11.49
N ALA A 72 -8.60 8.02 10.59
CA ALA A 72 -10.02 8.05 10.90
C ALA A 72 -10.42 6.92 11.86
N LYS A 73 -9.76 5.78 11.74
CA LYS A 73 -10.00 4.61 12.60
C LYS A 73 -9.11 4.57 13.84
N ASN A 74 -8.11 5.46 13.91
CA ASN A 74 -7.04 5.40 14.91
C ASN A 74 -6.43 3.98 15.01
N SER A 75 -6.11 3.38 13.87
CA SER A 75 -5.72 1.98 13.81
C SER A 75 -4.53 1.73 12.90
N TRP A 76 -3.72 0.75 13.29
CA TRP A 76 -2.63 0.23 12.50
C TRP A 76 -3.02 -1.02 11.70
N ASP A 77 -2.58 -1.06 10.45
CA ASP A 77 -2.52 -2.26 9.62
C ASP A 77 -1.04 -2.59 9.38
N PHE A 78 -0.68 -3.85 9.47
CA PHE A 78 0.65 -4.34 9.14
C PHE A 78 0.53 -5.41 8.06
N ALA A 79 1.40 -5.36 7.06
CA ALA A 79 1.57 -6.45 6.12
C ALA A 79 3.05 -6.78 5.98
N VAL A 80 3.37 -8.06 5.96
CA VAL A 80 4.70 -8.58 5.61
C VAL A 80 4.52 -9.60 4.51
N SER A 81 5.24 -9.45 3.41
CA SER A 81 5.26 -10.44 2.34
C SER A 81 6.70 -10.89 2.07
N ARG A 82 6.88 -12.15 1.71
CA ARG A 82 8.17 -12.71 1.34
C ARG A 82 8.02 -13.57 0.09
N ARG A 83 8.81 -13.25 -0.94
CA ARG A 83 9.00 -14.12 -2.09
C ARG A 83 9.88 -15.30 -1.68
N VAL A 84 9.39 -16.51 -1.96
CA VAL A 84 10.13 -17.75 -1.70
C VAL A 84 10.83 -18.16 -2.99
N ASN A 85 10.07 -18.26 -4.10
CA ASN A 85 10.53 -18.52 -5.46
C ASN A 85 9.79 -17.59 -6.44
N ASP A 86 10.12 -17.62 -7.74
CA ASP A 86 9.52 -16.74 -8.76
C ASP A 86 7.98 -16.78 -8.80
N ASP A 87 7.39 -17.94 -8.50
CA ASP A 87 5.96 -18.20 -8.55
C ASP A 87 5.29 -18.25 -7.16
N ASN A 88 6.06 -18.20 -6.08
CA ASN A 88 5.58 -18.46 -4.72
C ASN A 88 5.85 -17.30 -3.77
N SER A 89 4.80 -16.83 -3.09
CA SER A 89 4.94 -15.80 -2.07
C SER A 89 4.11 -16.10 -0.83
N LEU A 90 4.66 -15.70 0.31
CA LEU A 90 4.00 -15.71 1.59
C LEU A 90 3.58 -14.29 1.94
N LYS A 91 2.41 -14.12 2.54
CA LYS A 91 1.96 -12.84 3.08
C LYS A 91 1.26 -13.05 4.42
N ALA A 92 1.67 -12.28 5.41
CA ALA A 92 0.98 -12.15 6.68
C ALA A 92 0.45 -10.73 6.81
N THR A 93 -0.75 -10.58 7.37
CA THR A 93 -1.37 -9.29 7.65
C THR A 93 -1.92 -9.25 9.06
N TYR A 94 -1.92 -8.07 9.65
CA TYR A 94 -2.59 -7.80 10.92
C TYR A 94 -3.33 -6.47 10.82
N GLN A 95 -4.61 -6.47 11.18
CA GLN A 95 -5.44 -5.27 11.26
C GLN A 95 -5.85 -5.07 12.71
N SER A 96 -5.34 -4.02 13.36
CA SER A 96 -5.60 -3.78 14.77
C SER A 96 -7.07 -3.41 15.05
N SER A 97 -7.73 -2.67 14.14
CA SER A 97 -9.13 -2.26 14.32
C SER A 97 -10.10 -3.43 14.45
N SER A 98 -9.80 -4.54 13.77
CA SER A 98 -10.64 -5.74 13.73
C SER A 98 -10.00 -6.93 14.44
N ASN A 99 -8.81 -6.75 15.03
CA ASN A 99 -7.96 -7.82 15.56
C ASN A 99 -7.80 -8.99 14.59
N LEU A 100 -7.78 -8.70 13.29
CA LEU A 100 -7.77 -9.72 12.26
C LEU A 100 -6.33 -10.04 11.85
N LEU A 101 -5.94 -11.28 12.10
CA LEU A 101 -4.70 -11.86 11.58
C LEU A 101 -5.01 -12.64 10.30
N GLY A 102 -4.29 -12.30 9.24
CA GLY A 102 -4.39 -12.97 7.94
C GLY A 102 -3.07 -13.63 7.58
N PHE A 103 -3.17 -14.80 6.96
CA PHE A 103 -2.04 -15.49 6.37
C PHE A 103 -2.44 -16.03 5.01
N GLU A 104 -1.59 -15.78 4.02
CA GLU A 104 -1.83 -16.12 2.63
C GLU A 104 -0.57 -16.74 2.03
N TRP A 105 -0.75 -17.88 1.36
CA TRP A 105 0.27 -18.52 0.54
C TRP A 105 -0.18 -18.47 -0.91
N LEU A 106 0.51 -17.68 -1.73
CA LEU A 106 0.26 -17.61 -3.15
C LEU A 106 1.19 -18.58 -3.89
N ARG A 107 0.62 -19.49 -4.68
CA ARG A 107 1.36 -20.40 -5.58
C ARG A 107 0.87 -20.18 -7.01
N ASN A 108 1.64 -19.45 -7.80
CA ASN A 108 1.42 -19.24 -9.23
C ASN A 108 2.28 -20.20 -10.06
N SER A 109 2.19 -21.51 -9.81
CA SER A 109 2.84 -22.46 -10.72
C SER A 109 2.18 -22.38 -12.09
N LYS A 110 2.96 -22.22 -13.17
CA LYS A 110 2.45 -22.22 -14.56
C LYS A 110 1.83 -23.56 -15.02
N THR A 111 1.59 -24.53 -14.14
CA THR A 111 1.27 -25.92 -14.51
C THR A 111 0.18 -26.63 -13.70
N SER A 112 -0.62 -26.01 -12.84
CA SER A 112 -1.74 -26.74 -12.21
C SER A 112 -2.89 -25.85 -11.74
N GLY A 113 -4.11 -26.28 -12.05
CA GLY A 113 -5.36 -25.57 -11.82
C GLY A 113 -5.64 -25.27 -10.35
N CYS A 114 -6.36 -24.17 -10.16
CA CYS A 114 -6.92 -23.69 -8.89
C CYS A 114 -7.73 -24.81 -8.21
N PHE A 115 -7.38 -25.19 -6.99
CA PHE A 115 -8.32 -25.86 -6.09
C PHE A 115 -9.14 -24.77 -5.41
N LYS A 116 -10.45 -24.81 -5.69
CA LYS A 116 -11.50 -23.98 -5.10
C LYS A 116 -11.96 -24.56 -3.77
#